data_AF-A0A9E1NBV4-F1
#
_entry.id   AF-A0A9E1NBV4-F1
#
_cell.length_a   1.000
_cell.length_b   1.000
_cell.length_c   1.000
_cell.angle_alpha   90.00
_cell.angle_beta   90.00
_cell.angle_gamma   90.00
#
_symmetry.space_group_name_H-M   'P 1'
#
loop_
_entity.id
_entity.type
_entity.pdbx_description
1 polymer ?
#
loop_
_entity_poly.entity_id
_entity_poly.type
_entity_poly.pdbx_seq_one_letter_code
_entity_poly.pdbx_strand_id
1 'polypeptide(L)'
;MSKAFTKETDGEDEDLPEISAPLPAGTKNYLTPEGHARLTEELRQLRRVERPKVVEVVSWAAGNGDRSENGDYLYGKKRLREIDRRVRYLMKRLEIAEVVDVNRQKN
;
A
#
# COMPACT_ATOMS: atom_id res chain seq x y z
N MET A 1 6.01 23.60 38.54
CA MET A 1 6.77 23.67 37.28
C MET A 1 6.51 22.38 36.50
N SER A 2 5.36 22.32 35.84
CA SER A 2 4.83 21.11 35.19
C SER A 2 5.23 21.09 33.72
N LYS A 3 5.83 19.97 33.32
CA LYS A 3 6.20 19.59 31.95
C LYS A 3 5.02 19.80 30.99
N ALA A 4 5.23 20.63 29.96
CA ALA A 4 4.42 20.62 28.76
C ALA A 4 5.26 19.95 27.66
N PHE A 5 5.15 18.63 27.59
CA PHE A 5 5.57 17.84 26.43
C PHE A 5 4.46 18.05 25.39
N THR A 6 4.66 18.98 24.47
CA THR A 6 3.75 19.21 23.36
C THR A 6 3.79 17.97 22.48
N LYS A 7 2.69 17.23 22.54
CA LYS A 7 2.35 16.13 21.67
C LYS A 7 2.26 16.69 20.25
N GLU A 8 3.35 16.59 19.49
CA GLU A 8 3.32 16.62 18.03
C GLU A 8 2.43 15.44 17.61
N THR A 9 1.16 15.74 17.35
CA THR A 9 0.25 14.81 16.72
C THR A 9 0.80 14.55 15.33
N ASP A 10 1.20 13.30 15.07
CA ASP A 10 1.52 12.70 13.76
C ASP A 10 0.25 12.69 12.88
N GLY A 11 -0.36 13.87 12.72
CA GLY A 11 -1.69 14.14 12.18
C GLY A 11 -1.68 14.48 10.69
N GLU A 12 -0.63 14.12 9.97
CA GLU A 12 -0.60 14.22 8.51
C GLU A 12 -1.21 12.98 7.82
N ASP A 13 -2.04 12.22 8.54
CA ASP A 13 -2.85 11.14 7.99
C ASP A 13 -4.24 11.62 7.51
N GLU A 14 -4.61 12.90 7.69
CA GLU A 14 -5.98 13.40 7.43
C GLU A 14 -6.29 13.94 6.01
N ASP A 15 -5.31 14.37 5.20
CA ASP A 15 -5.62 15.15 3.97
C ASP A 15 -5.05 14.58 2.64
N LEU A 16 -5.23 13.28 2.39
CA LEU A 16 -5.02 12.75 1.03
C LEU A 16 -6.30 12.04 0.57
N PRO A 17 -6.98 12.54 -0.48
CA PRO A 17 -8.21 11.92 -0.94
C PRO A 17 -7.96 10.45 -1.25
N GLU A 18 -8.74 9.57 -0.64
CA GLU A 18 -8.79 8.15 -0.99
C GLU A 18 -9.27 8.06 -2.46
N ILE A 19 -8.35 8.13 -3.42
CA ILE A 19 -8.64 7.79 -4.82
C ILE A 19 -8.72 6.27 -4.94
N SER A 20 -9.65 5.69 -4.20
CA SER A 20 -10.22 4.38 -4.47
C SER A 20 -11.65 4.44 -3.96
N ALA A 21 -12.52 5.12 -4.72
CA ALA A 21 -13.96 4.91 -4.51
C ALA A 21 -14.18 3.40 -4.47
N PRO A 22 -14.64 2.83 -3.35
CA PRO A 22 -14.88 1.41 -3.27
C PRO A 22 -15.88 1.06 -4.38
N LEU A 23 -15.64 -0.06 -5.05
CA LEU A 23 -16.61 -0.59 -5.99
C LEU A 23 -17.96 -0.71 -5.26
N PRO A 24 -19.09 -0.27 -5.88
CA PRO A 24 -20.38 -0.30 -5.21
C PRO A 24 -20.68 -1.71 -4.67
N ALA A 25 -21.28 -1.79 -3.48
CA ALA A 25 -21.62 -3.08 -2.89
C ALA A 25 -22.44 -3.93 -3.88
N GLY A 26 -22.01 -5.18 -4.11
CA GLY A 26 -22.63 -6.09 -5.07
C GLY A 26 -22.07 -6.04 -6.51
N THR A 27 -21.10 -5.16 -6.81
CA THR A 27 -20.43 -5.18 -8.11
C THR A 27 -19.36 -6.28 -8.19
N LYS A 28 -19.41 -7.08 -9.25
CA LYS A 28 -18.41 -8.12 -9.55
C LYS A 28 -17.23 -7.50 -10.28
N ASN A 29 -16.01 -7.74 -9.80
CA ASN A 29 -14.80 -7.23 -10.44
C ASN A 29 -14.32 -8.21 -11.52
N TYR A 30 -14.83 -8.09 -12.75
CA TYR A 30 -14.41 -8.96 -13.84
C TYR A 30 -13.00 -8.63 -14.30
N LEU A 31 -12.12 -9.63 -14.33
CA LEU A 31 -10.75 -9.52 -14.80
C LEU A 31 -10.48 -10.55 -15.90
N THR A 32 -9.68 -10.18 -16.89
CA THR A 32 -9.10 -11.19 -17.79
C THR A 32 -8.05 -12.03 -17.03
N PRO A 33 -7.74 -13.26 -17.46
CA PRO A 33 -6.68 -14.06 -16.85
C PRO A 33 -5.34 -13.33 -16.77
N GLU A 34 -4.99 -12.58 -17.83
CA GLU A 34 -3.78 -11.77 -17.88
C GLU A 34 -3.82 -10.61 -16.87
N GLY A 35 -4.96 -9.91 -16.78
CA GLY A 35 -5.15 -8.82 -15.80
C GLY A 35 -5.02 -9.32 -14.37
N HIS A 36 -5.64 -10.46 -14.05
CA HIS A 36 -5.52 -11.11 -12.75
C HIS A 36 -4.07 -11.50 -12.44
N ALA A 37 -3.36 -12.09 -13.41
CA ALA A 37 -1.96 -12.48 -13.25
C ALA A 37 -1.05 -11.27 -12.94
N ARG A 38 -1.21 -10.16 -13.67
CA ARG A 38 -0.44 -8.93 -13.44
C ARG A 38 -0.66 -8.34 -12.05
N LEU A 39 -1.91 -8.25 -11.59
CA LEU A 39 -2.23 -7.74 -10.26
C LEU A 39 -1.69 -8.65 -9.15
N THR A 40 -1.73 -9.96 -9.37
CA THR A 40 -1.17 -10.95 -8.43
C THR A 40 0.36 -10.85 -8.37
N GLU A 41 1.02 -10.66 -9.51
CA GLU A 41 2.47 -10.45 -9.59
C GLU A 41 2.88 -9.16 -8.85
N GLU A 42 2.18 -8.06 -9.14
CA GLU A 42 2.43 -6.78 -8.47
C GLU A 42 2.27 -6.92 -6.94
N LEU A 43 1.21 -7.56 -6.48
CA LEU A 43 0.99 -7.81 -5.05
C LEU A 43 2.14 -8.64 -4.44
N ARG A 44 2.60 -9.67 -5.17
CA ARG A 44 3.71 -10.51 -4.73
C ARG A 44 5.00 -9.72 -4.63
N GLN A 45 5.31 -8.92 -5.64
CA GLN A 45 6.51 -8.08 -5.70
C GLN A 45 6.53 -7.08 -4.54
N LEU A 46 5.43 -6.36 -4.33
CA LEU A 46 5.32 -5.39 -3.26
C LEU A 46 5.50 -6.04 -1.88
N ARG A 47 4.85 -7.20 -1.64
CA ARG A 47 4.91 -7.87 -0.32
C ARG A 47 6.23 -8.59 -0.05
N ARG A 48 6.80 -9.27 -1.04
CA ARG A 48 7.96 -10.17 -0.83
C ARG A 48 9.29 -9.49 -1.09
N VAL A 49 9.32 -8.41 -1.87
CA VAL A 49 10.57 -7.79 -2.32
C VAL A 49 10.64 -6.35 -1.85
N GLU A 50 9.71 -5.49 -2.25
CA GLU A 50 9.83 -4.05 -1.99
C GLU A 50 9.63 -3.71 -0.52
N ARG A 51 8.52 -4.16 0.08
CA ARG A 51 8.21 -3.81 1.48
C ARG A 51 9.32 -4.23 2.44
N PRO A 52 9.88 -5.47 2.41
CA PRO A 52 10.98 -5.85 3.29
C PRO A 52 12.23 -4.99 3.11
N LYS A 53 12.61 -4.66 1.86
CA LYS A 53 13.76 -3.79 1.58
C LYS A 53 13.59 -2.40 2.18
N VAL A 54 12.40 -1.80 2.03
CA VAL A 54 12.15 -0.47 2.58
C VAL A 54 12.11 -0.52 4.12
N VAL A 55 11.58 -1.58 4.72
CA VAL A 55 11.62 -1.77 6.18
C VAL A 55 13.06 -1.85 6.68
N GLU A 56 13.94 -2.58 5.99
CA GLU A 56 15.36 -2.67 6.34
C GLU A 56 16.04 -1.30 6.30
N VAL A 57 15.83 -0.53 5.24
CA VAL A 57 16.35 0.84 5.11
C VAL A 57 15.85 1.75 6.23
N VAL A 58 14.54 1.73 6.51
CA VAL A 58 13.93 2.54 7.59
C VAL A 58 14.47 2.12 8.95
N SER A 59 14.64 0.82 9.19
CA SER A 59 15.18 0.29 10.45
C SER A 59 16.63 0.70 10.66
N TRP A 60 17.43 0.67 9.61
CA TRP A 60 18.82 1.14 9.64
C TRP A 60 18.89 2.64 9.88
N ALA A 61 18.11 3.43 9.13
CA ALA A 61 18.04 4.88 9.28
C ALA A 61 17.56 5.29 10.68
N ALA A 62 16.61 4.55 11.27
CA ALA A 62 16.11 4.80 12.62
C ALA A 62 17.14 4.56 13.73
N GLY A 63 18.23 3.83 13.44
CA GLY A 63 19.37 3.64 14.33
C GLY A 63 20.47 4.69 14.16
N ASN A 64 20.42 5.49 13.09
CA ASN A 64 21.40 6.51 12.76
C ASN A 64 20.86 7.92 13.05
N GLY A 65 21.04 8.36 14.30
CA GLY A 65 20.81 9.75 14.70
C GLY A 65 19.34 10.14 14.93
N ASP A 66 19.06 11.45 14.81
CA ASP A 66 17.70 11.98 14.98
C ASP A 66 16.83 11.64 13.78
N ARG A 67 15.68 11.04 14.06
CA ARG A 67 14.69 10.63 13.05
C ARG A 67 14.02 11.82 12.37
N SER A 68 13.96 12.97 13.03
CA SER A 68 13.32 14.16 12.47
C SER A 68 14.15 14.81 11.36
N GLU A 69 15.47 14.63 11.41
CA GLU A 69 16.43 15.20 10.44
C GLU A 69 16.92 14.17 9.42
N ASN A 70 16.74 12.87 9.70
CA ASN A 70 17.19 11.79 8.83
C ASN A 70 16.28 11.64 7.60
N GLY A 71 16.77 12.08 6.44
CA GLY A 71 16.07 11.97 5.16
C GLY A 71 15.68 10.53 4.79
N ASP A 72 16.57 9.56 4.96
CA ASP A 72 16.28 8.15 4.63
C ASP A 72 15.14 7.58 5.46
N TYR A 73 15.05 7.98 6.73
CA TYR A 73 13.94 7.61 7.60
C TYR A 73 12.62 8.21 7.12
N LEU A 74 12.59 9.53 6.83
CA LEU A 74 11.39 10.22 6.37
C LEU A 74 10.89 9.67 5.02
N TYR A 75 11.77 9.57 4.03
CA TYR A 75 11.44 9.04 2.71
C TYR A 75 11.03 7.56 2.77
N GLY A 76 11.75 6.75 3.54
CA GLY A 76 11.43 5.34 3.72
C GLY A 76 10.06 5.13 4.38
N LYS A 77 9.72 5.94 5.40
CA LYS A 77 8.38 5.93 6.02
C LYS A 77 7.29 6.31 5.04
N LYS A 78 7.48 7.35 4.22
CA LYS A 78 6.53 7.72 3.17
C LYS A 78 6.34 6.58 2.17
N ARG A 79 7.44 5.97 1.71
CA ARG A 79 7.40 4.84 0.77
C ARG A 79 6.69 3.62 1.36
N LEU A 80 6.88 3.30 2.64
CA LEU A 80 6.13 2.23 3.30
C LEU A 80 4.62 2.48 3.28
N ARG A 81 4.17 3.72 3.53
CA ARG A 81 2.74 4.07 3.46
C ARG A 81 2.19 3.88 2.04
N GLU A 82 2.94 4.29 1.02
CA GLU A 82 2.56 4.09 -0.39
C GLU A 82 2.40 2.60 -0.73
N ILE A 83 3.37 1.77 -0.34
CA ILE A 83 3.33 0.32 -0.55
C ILE A 83 2.12 -0.29 0.18
N ASP A 84 1.89 0.05 1.44
CA ASP A 84 0.79 -0.50 2.23
C ASP A 84 -0.58 -0.09 1.67
N ARG A 85 -0.72 1.16 1.18
CA ARG A 85 -1.93 1.62 0.47
C ARG A 85 -2.16 0.80 -0.80
N ARG A 86 -1.12 0.59 -1.62
CA ARG A 86 -1.23 -0.19 -2.86
C ARG A 86 -1.55 -1.66 -2.61
N VAL A 87 -0.91 -2.27 -1.62
CA VAL A 87 -1.19 -3.65 -1.20
C VAL A 87 -2.65 -3.81 -0.78
N ARG A 88 -3.17 -2.91 0.06
CA ARG A 88 -4.58 -2.93 0.49
C ARG A 88 -5.54 -2.83 -0.71
N TYR A 89 -5.24 -1.94 -1.65
CA TYR A 89 -6.02 -1.78 -2.87
C TYR A 89 -6.05 -3.05 -3.73
N LEU A 90 -4.87 -3.64 -3.97
CA LEU A 90 -4.76 -4.88 -4.76
C LEU A 90 -5.49 -6.04 -4.09
N MET A 91 -5.35 -6.20 -2.78
CA MET A 91 -6.04 -7.25 -2.03
C MET A 91 -7.55 -7.16 -2.16
N LYS A 92 -8.13 -5.97 -1.90
CA LYS A 92 -9.58 -5.76 -2.02
C LYS A 92 -10.11 -6.08 -3.42
N ARG A 93 -9.36 -5.72 -4.47
CA ARG A 93 -9.77 -6.00 -5.86
C ARG A 93 -9.64 -7.47 -6.23
N LEU A 94 -8.58 -8.13 -5.79
CA LEU A 94 -8.37 -9.56 -6.06
C LEU A 94 -9.37 -10.44 -5.28
N GLU A 95 -9.80 -10.01 -4.09
CA GLU A 95 -10.79 -10.74 -3.27
C GLU A 95 -12.15 -10.90 -3.97
N ILE A 96 -12.62 -9.87 -4.65
CA ILE A 96 -13.90 -9.87 -5.39
C ILE A 96 -13.72 -10.12 -6.89
N ALA A 97 -12.54 -10.57 -7.33
CA ALA A 97 -12.23 -10.75 -8.74
C ALA A 97 -12.89 -12.01 -9.31
N GLU A 98 -13.63 -11.84 -10.41
CA GLU A 98 -14.13 -12.94 -11.22
C GLU A 98 -13.34 -13.00 -12.52
N VAL A 99 -12.54 -14.06 -12.70
CA VAL A 99 -11.69 -14.21 -13.88
C VAL A 99 -12.51 -14.73 -15.05
N VAL A 100 -12.65 -13.92 -16.10
CA VAL A 100 -13.44 -14.23 -17.29
C VAL A 100 -12.53 -14.30 -18.51
N ASP A 101 -12.55 -15.45 -19.18
CA ASP A 101 -11.86 -15.66 -20.45
C ASP A 101 -12.85 -15.56 -21.61
N VAL A 102 -12.72 -14.49 -22.39
CA VAL A 102 -13.59 -14.21 -23.56
C VAL A 102 -13.51 -15.33 -24.60
N ASN A 103 -12.36 -16.02 -24.71
CA ASN A 103 -12.17 -17.08 -25.70
C ASN A 103 -12.86 -18.40 -25.33
N ARG A 104 -13.30 -18.54 -24.06
CA ARG A 104 -13.95 -19.75 -23.55
C ARG A 104 -15.46 -19.62 -23.42
N GLN A 105 -16.01 -18.43 -23.64
CA GLN A 105 -17.46 -18.23 -23.64
C GLN A 105 -18.04 -18.81 -24.93
N LYS A 106 -18.68 -19.97 -24.83
CA LYS A 106 -19.51 -20.52 -25.92
C LYS A 106 -20.89 -19.83 -25.86
N ASN A 107 -21.36 -19.35 -27.02
CA ASN A 107 -22.75 -18.92 -27.22
C ASN A 107 -23.70 -20.11 -27.16
#